data_AF-A0A439CWU1-F1
#
_entry.id   AF-A0A439CWU1-F1
#
_cell.length_a   1.000
_cell.length_b   1.000
_cell.length_c   1.000
_cell.angle_alpha   90.00
_cell.angle_beta   90.00
_cell.angle_gamma   90.00
#
_symmetry.space_group_name_H-M   'P 1'
#
loop_
_entity.id
_entity.type
_entity.pdbx_description
1 polymer ?
#
loop_
_entity_poly.entity_id
_entity_poly.type
_entity_poly.pdbx_seq_one_letter_code
_entity_poly.pdbx_strand_id
1 'polypeptide(L)'
;MYAAGLALFISSSLLTYFILIPVFNYVRDPKQLRRFPAYRPLAGITNLVFMFEAAQEKSFRSKTLLEKHREHPVLRIGPNSLSYGSYRAIKDIYGHGTKCTKGDFYQTLAGTHFHLADVIDKAEHARKRKVLSAAYALSNLETWEYKVADKVERFIRGADKACTPPLKLGHVRPDPKDLTFDYRAWANYFTLDAIADIGLSERLGFLDQGHDLVKAERMDGTLFDVNYRACLHATARAQSSIAWADKWYGFNKWLTNQLFPSFRRYWKLNEGWDGIVYHRATQRLKRYQQGEKLSDFFQCLMEDKEGRPHGLEWGEIVAEVSIMMNAGSDTTAIAMNNAMYWLLRNPECMAKLRNEIDAVLDDDEVVAPYDKVKHLPYLRACLDEALRITPPTSFGLPRKTPPEGAYVLGDFIPGNTTVSISAYVAHRDESVFPNPEKFDPDRWLGEKGKELQPYFITFSAGARGCIGRNISYLEQTVLLASVVHRYEFALPHPDWEQERRETTNLMPAPMPLKLWRREQVAN
;
A
#
# COMPACT_ATOMS: atom_id res chain seq x y z
N MET A 1 24.08 -22.25 -43.83
CA MET A 1 22.67 -22.58 -44.13
C MET A 1 21.86 -22.96 -42.90
N TYR A 2 22.29 -23.93 -42.07
CA TYR A 2 21.53 -24.37 -40.88
C TYR A 2 21.25 -23.26 -39.85
N ALA A 3 22.22 -22.39 -39.55
CA ALA A 3 22.03 -21.28 -38.61
C ALA A 3 21.00 -20.23 -39.10
N ALA A 4 20.98 -19.95 -40.42
CA ALA A 4 20.02 -19.02 -41.01
C ALA A 4 18.60 -19.61 -41.04
N GLY A 5 18.48 -20.91 -41.36
CA GLY A 5 17.20 -21.63 -41.28
C GLY A 5 16.63 -21.67 -39.86
N LEU A 6 17.48 -21.94 -38.86
CA LEU A 6 17.08 -21.93 -37.45
C LEU A 6 16.66 -20.53 -36.98
N ALA A 7 17.42 -19.48 -37.36
CA ALA A 7 17.08 -18.10 -37.01
C ALA A 7 15.74 -17.65 -37.60
N LEU A 8 15.46 -18.02 -38.85
CA LEU A 8 14.17 -17.76 -39.50
C LEU A 8 13.03 -18.53 -38.83
N PHE A 9 13.25 -19.79 -38.48
CA PHE A 9 12.25 -20.60 -37.77
C PHE A 9 11.94 -20.01 -36.38
N ILE A 10 12.94 -19.62 -35.60
CA ILE A 10 12.75 -18.97 -34.30
C ILE A 10 12.02 -17.64 -34.47
N SER A 11 12.43 -16.81 -35.43
CA SER A 11 11.81 -15.50 -35.68
C SER A 11 10.34 -15.63 -36.09
N SER A 12 10.03 -16.57 -37.00
CA SER A 12 8.65 -16.85 -37.41
C SER A 12 7.79 -17.42 -36.27
N SER A 13 8.37 -18.25 -35.41
CA SER A 13 7.70 -18.80 -34.22
C SER A 13 7.39 -17.70 -33.20
N LEU A 14 8.35 -16.81 -32.93
CA LEU A 14 8.16 -15.66 -32.04
C LEU A 14 7.10 -14.69 -32.59
N LEU A 15 7.17 -14.37 -33.90
CA LEU A 15 6.16 -13.55 -34.57
C LEU A 15 4.76 -14.16 -34.45
N THR A 16 4.65 -15.47 -34.71
CA THR A 16 3.37 -16.18 -34.62
C THR A 16 2.84 -16.16 -33.20
N TYR A 17 3.69 -16.44 -32.22
CA TYR A 17 3.29 -16.56 -30.83
C TYR A 17 2.93 -15.21 -30.19
N PHE A 18 3.76 -14.18 -30.37
CA PHE A 18 3.60 -12.89 -29.67
C PHE A 18 2.74 -11.88 -30.42
N ILE A 19 2.53 -12.06 -31.73
CA ILE A 19 1.79 -11.11 -32.55
C ILE A 19 0.59 -11.79 -33.20
N LEU A 20 0.78 -12.83 -34.02
CA LEU A 20 -0.32 -13.40 -34.80
C LEU A 20 -1.39 -14.07 -33.92
N ILE A 21 -1.00 -14.88 -32.93
CA ILE A 21 -1.95 -15.55 -32.02
C ILE A 21 -2.76 -14.53 -31.20
N PRO A 22 -2.16 -13.52 -30.53
CA PRO A 22 -2.93 -12.50 -29.82
C PRO A 22 -3.87 -11.71 -30.71
N VAL A 23 -3.43 -11.33 -31.92
CA VAL A 23 -4.28 -10.63 -32.90
C VAL A 23 -5.43 -11.52 -33.37
N PHE A 24 -5.16 -12.78 -33.68
CA PHE A 24 -6.18 -13.76 -34.06
C PHE A 24 -7.22 -13.97 -32.94
N ASN A 25 -6.76 -14.14 -31.70
CA ASN A 25 -7.64 -14.27 -30.53
C ASN A 25 -8.48 -13.01 -30.30
N TYR A 26 -7.91 -11.82 -30.54
CA TYR A 26 -8.65 -10.56 -30.47
C TYR A 26 -9.71 -10.47 -31.55
N VAL A 27 -9.41 -10.83 -32.80
CA VAL A 27 -10.37 -10.78 -33.92
C VAL A 27 -11.51 -11.79 -33.73
N ARG A 28 -11.17 -13.04 -33.37
CA ARG A 28 -12.14 -14.12 -33.11
C ARG A 28 -13.02 -13.83 -31.89
N ASP A 29 -12.48 -13.14 -30.90
CA ASP A 29 -13.15 -12.73 -29.66
C ASP A 29 -13.99 -13.83 -28.98
N PRO A 30 -13.38 -14.97 -28.62
CA PRO A 30 -14.13 -16.11 -28.08
C PRO A 30 -14.85 -15.80 -26.76
N LYS A 31 -14.39 -14.77 -26.03
CA LYS A 31 -14.99 -14.29 -24.78
C LYS A 31 -15.88 -13.05 -24.97
N GLN A 32 -16.13 -12.61 -26.21
CA GLN A 32 -16.96 -11.45 -26.51
C GLN A 32 -16.53 -10.18 -25.74
N LEU A 33 -15.23 -10.02 -25.47
CA LEU A 33 -14.69 -8.92 -24.68
C LEU A 33 -14.45 -7.66 -25.54
N ARG A 34 -14.59 -7.72 -26.87
CA ARG A 34 -14.51 -6.54 -27.74
C ARG A 34 -15.67 -5.57 -27.56
N ARG A 35 -16.77 -6.02 -26.94
CA ARG A 35 -17.89 -5.13 -26.58
C ARG A 35 -17.48 -4.06 -25.56
N PHE A 36 -16.41 -4.31 -24.80
CA PHE A 36 -15.85 -3.33 -23.88
C PHE A 36 -14.73 -2.54 -24.58
N PRO A 37 -14.79 -1.20 -24.58
CA PRO A 37 -13.76 -0.38 -25.19
C PRO A 37 -12.41 -0.57 -24.48
N ALA A 38 -11.34 -0.61 -25.27
CA ALA A 38 -9.99 -0.65 -24.72
C ALA A 38 -9.59 0.74 -24.21
N TYR A 39 -9.02 0.83 -23.01
CA TYR A 39 -8.64 2.14 -22.42
C TYR A 39 -7.52 2.85 -23.21
N ARG A 40 -6.70 2.07 -23.93
CA ARG A 40 -5.66 2.52 -24.86
C ARG A 40 -5.64 1.59 -26.09
N PRO A 41 -5.14 2.06 -27.24
CA PRO A 41 -4.92 1.21 -28.42
C PRO A 41 -4.10 -0.03 -28.05
N LEU A 42 -4.43 -1.17 -28.66
CA LEU A 42 -3.79 -2.49 -28.44
C LEU A 42 -3.95 -3.11 -27.05
N ALA A 43 -4.54 -2.44 -26.06
CA ALA A 43 -4.75 -3.03 -24.73
C ALA A 43 -5.63 -4.29 -24.76
N GLY A 44 -6.56 -4.39 -25.71
CA GLY A 44 -7.34 -5.61 -25.94
C GLY A 44 -6.55 -6.78 -26.54
N ILE A 45 -5.35 -6.53 -27.09
CA ILE A 45 -4.51 -7.51 -27.78
C ILE A 45 -3.33 -7.93 -26.89
N THR A 46 -2.75 -7.01 -26.12
CA THR A 46 -1.54 -7.27 -25.31
C THR A 46 -1.53 -6.53 -23.98
N ASN A 47 -0.97 -7.18 -22.95
CA ASN A 47 -0.69 -6.55 -21.65
C ASN A 47 0.49 -5.57 -21.68
N LEU A 48 1.27 -5.56 -22.77
CA LEU A 48 2.44 -4.68 -22.91
C LEU A 48 2.08 -3.21 -22.80
N VAL A 49 0.86 -2.81 -23.19
CA VAL A 49 0.40 -1.42 -23.06
C VAL A 49 0.33 -1.00 -21.59
N PHE A 50 -0.28 -1.84 -20.75
CA PHE A 50 -0.40 -1.58 -19.31
C PHE A 50 0.95 -1.68 -18.60
N MET A 51 1.81 -2.63 -19.01
CA MET A 51 3.18 -2.78 -18.50
C MET A 51 4.07 -1.59 -18.88
N PHE A 52 3.95 -1.08 -20.11
CA PHE A 52 4.71 0.08 -20.56
C PHE A 52 4.33 1.33 -19.77
N GLU A 53 3.03 1.58 -19.59
CA GLU A 53 2.56 2.69 -18.75
C GLU A 53 3.06 2.56 -17.30
N ALA A 54 3.06 1.34 -16.74
CA ALA A 54 3.59 1.05 -15.42
C ALA A 54 5.08 1.37 -15.25
N ALA A 55 5.87 1.10 -16.30
CA ALA A 55 7.31 1.25 -16.28
C ALA A 55 7.75 2.73 -16.35
N GLN A 56 6.87 3.64 -16.76
CA GLN A 56 7.18 5.07 -16.83
C GLN A 56 7.50 5.66 -15.45
N GLU A 57 8.40 6.64 -15.44
CA GLU A 57 8.86 7.27 -14.21
C GLU A 57 7.73 8.03 -13.49
N LYS A 58 6.87 8.72 -14.25
CA LYS A 58 5.68 9.44 -13.77
C LYS A 58 4.37 8.66 -13.93
N SER A 59 4.45 7.32 -13.86
CA SER A 59 3.27 6.43 -13.99
C SER A 59 2.19 6.78 -12.97
N PHE A 60 0.96 6.96 -13.43
CA PHE A 60 -0.25 7.07 -12.59
C PHE A 60 -1.47 6.50 -13.34
N ARG A 61 -1.43 5.20 -13.61
CA ARG A 61 -2.44 4.42 -14.34
C ARG A 61 -3.86 4.62 -13.80
N SER A 62 -4.05 4.67 -12.49
CA SER A 62 -5.37 4.88 -11.90
C SER A 62 -5.97 6.24 -12.26
N LYS A 63 -5.15 7.27 -12.47
CA LYS A 63 -5.59 8.57 -12.98
C LYS A 63 -6.00 8.48 -14.45
N THR A 64 -5.20 7.79 -15.29
CA THR A 64 -5.58 7.49 -16.68
C THR A 64 -6.91 6.73 -16.76
N LEU A 65 -7.11 5.73 -15.89
CA LEU A 65 -8.35 4.96 -15.84
C LEU A 65 -9.54 5.81 -15.39
N LEU A 66 -9.36 6.70 -14.41
CA LEU A 66 -10.39 7.66 -14.00
C LEU A 66 -10.86 8.50 -15.19
N GLU A 67 -9.92 9.09 -15.94
CA GLU A 67 -10.24 9.92 -17.12
C GLU A 67 -11.04 9.12 -18.14
N LYS A 68 -10.63 7.88 -18.43
CA LYS A 68 -11.33 7.01 -19.38
C LYS A 68 -12.69 6.50 -18.87
N HIS A 69 -12.85 6.35 -17.56
CA HIS A 69 -14.11 5.92 -16.97
C HIS A 69 -15.20 6.99 -17.01
N ARG A 70 -14.86 8.26 -17.27
CA ARG A 70 -15.84 9.31 -17.55
C ARG A 70 -16.65 9.05 -18.82
N GLU A 71 -16.04 8.38 -19.80
CA GLU A 71 -16.68 8.06 -21.08
C GLU A 71 -17.34 6.67 -21.05
N HIS A 72 -16.75 5.72 -20.32
CA HIS A 72 -17.17 4.32 -20.35
C HIS A 72 -17.16 3.65 -18.96
N PRO A 73 -18.25 3.01 -18.52
CA PRO A 73 -18.33 2.39 -17.19
C PRO A 73 -17.44 1.15 -17.02
N VAL A 74 -17.12 0.46 -18.13
CA VAL A 74 -16.27 -0.73 -18.15
C VAL A 74 -15.24 -0.58 -19.26
N LEU A 75 -13.98 -0.80 -18.92
CA LEU A 75 -12.83 -0.67 -19.83
C LEU A 75 -12.05 -1.98 -19.90
N ARG A 76 -11.61 -2.35 -21.09
CA ARG A 76 -10.67 -3.46 -21.29
C ARG A 76 -9.23 -2.97 -21.14
N ILE A 77 -8.54 -3.44 -20.10
CA ILE A 77 -7.16 -3.04 -19.75
C ILE A 77 -6.09 -4.04 -20.15
N GLY A 78 -6.51 -5.23 -20.59
CA GLY A 78 -5.64 -6.29 -21.11
C GLY A 78 -6.44 -7.26 -21.98
N PRO A 79 -5.80 -8.28 -22.57
CA PRO A 79 -6.47 -9.27 -23.41
C PRO A 79 -7.61 -9.99 -22.70
N ASN A 80 -7.52 -10.11 -21.38
CA ASN A 80 -8.48 -10.84 -20.55
C ASN A 80 -8.76 -10.12 -19.22
N SER A 81 -8.64 -8.78 -19.22
CA SER A 81 -8.71 -7.96 -18.01
C SER A 81 -9.64 -6.77 -18.21
N LEU A 82 -10.59 -6.61 -17.30
CA LEU A 82 -11.58 -5.55 -17.27
C LEU A 82 -11.40 -4.67 -16.02
N SER A 83 -11.50 -3.36 -16.22
CA SER A 83 -11.57 -2.36 -15.17
C SER A 83 -12.99 -1.79 -15.12
N TYR A 84 -13.52 -1.62 -13.92
CA TYR A 84 -14.85 -1.08 -13.66
C TYR A 84 -14.74 0.30 -13.02
N GLY A 85 -15.54 1.24 -13.51
CA GLY A 85 -15.57 2.62 -13.01
C GLY A 85 -16.68 2.90 -12.00
N SER A 86 -17.70 2.05 -11.93
CA SER A 86 -18.85 2.27 -11.03
C SER A 86 -18.71 1.54 -9.70
N TYR A 87 -18.99 2.25 -8.60
CA TYR A 87 -19.02 1.69 -7.24
C TYR A 87 -19.95 0.47 -7.10
N ARG A 88 -20.97 0.34 -7.95
CA ARG A 88 -21.91 -0.80 -7.91
C ARG A 88 -21.20 -2.15 -8.14
N ALA A 89 -20.05 -2.15 -8.81
CA ALA A 89 -19.26 -3.35 -9.08
C ALA A 89 -18.54 -3.88 -7.83
N ILE A 90 -18.40 -3.06 -6.78
CA ILE A 90 -17.69 -3.43 -5.54
C ILE A 90 -18.30 -4.69 -4.93
N LYS A 91 -19.63 -4.78 -4.85
CA LYS A 91 -20.31 -5.94 -4.27
C LYS A 91 -20.05 -7.20 -5.08
N ASP A 92 -20.14 -7.11 -6.40
CA ASP A 92 -20.00 -8.26 -7.30
C ASP A 92 -18.55 -8.77 -7.35
N ILE A 93 -17.56 -7.85 -7.32
CA ILE A 93 -16.14 -8.19 -7.47
C ILE A 93 -15.46 -8.50 -6.11
N TYR A 94 -15.73 -7.68 -5.09
CA TYR A 94 -15.04 -7.76 -3.78
C TYR A 94 -15.95 -8.13 -2.61
N GLY A 95 -17.27 -7.99 -2.76
CA GLY A 95 -18.22 -8.14 -1.68
C GLY A 95 -18.28 -9.53 -1.06
N HIS A 96 -18.92 -9.61 0.11
CA HIS A 96 -19.21 -10.89 0.75
C HIS A 96 -20.05 -11.78 -0.18
N GLY A 97 -19.65 -13.05 -0.31
CA GLY A 97 -20.34 -14.01 -1.18
C GLY A 97 -19.99 -13.90 -2.68
N THR A 98 -19.08 -13.00 -3.08
CA THR A 98 -18.60 -12.98 -4.47
C THR A 98 -18.06 -14.36 -4.89
N LYS A 99 -18.41 -14.78 -6.10
CA LYS A 99 -17.83 -15.99 -6.70
C LYS A 99 -16.38 -15.77 -7.13
N CYS A 100 -15.98 -14.51 -7.32
CA CYS A 100 -14.65 -14.17 -7.82
C CYS A 100 -13.53 -14.57 -6.84
N THR A 101 -12.43 -15.10 -7.37
CA THR A 101 -11.23 -15.47 -6.61
C THR A 101 -10.15 -14.40 -6.76
N LYS A 102 -9.05 -14.48 -6.00
CA LYS A 102 -7.89 -13.63 -6.30
C LYS A 102 -7.36 -13.98 -7.71
N GLY A 103 -6.94 -12.96 -8.45
CA GLY A 103 -6.36 -13.16 -9.78
C GLY A 103 -5.01 -13.88 -9.74
N ASP A 104 -4.57 -14.39 -10.89
CA ASP A 104 -3.29 -15.12 -11.00
C ASP A 104 -2.07 -14.21 -10.76
N PHE A 105 -2.25 -12.88 -10.89
CA PHE A 105 -1.28 -11.85 -10.51
C PHE A 105 -0.64 -12.08 -9.13
N TYR A 106 -1.42 -12.55 -8.15
CA TYR A 106 -0.96 -12.68 -6.78
C TYR A 106 0.06 -13.81 -6.62
N GLN A 107 -0.26 -15.01 -7.12
CA GLN A 107 0.66 -16.16 -7.07
C GLN A 107 1.92 -15.94 -7.92
N THR A 108 1.86 -15.13 -8.99
CA THR A 108 3.02 -14.78 -9.81
C THR A 108 4.10 -14.04 -9.01
N LEU A 109 3.69 -13.30 -7.98
CA LEU A 109 4.58 -12.51 -7.13
C LEU A 109 5.01 -13.24 -5.85
N ALA A 110 4.48 -14.44 -5.62
CA ALA A 110 4.80 -15.23 -4.44
C ALA A 110 6.26 -15.66 -4.43
N GLY A 111 6.79 -15.84 -3.22
CA GLY A 111 8.09 -16.46 -3.00
C GLY A 111 8.01 -17.98 -3.16
N THR A 112 8.89 -18.70 -2.45
CA THR A 112 8.83 -20.17 -2.38
C THR A 112 7.58 -20.67 -1.66
N HIS A 113 6.96 -19.83 -0.83
CA HIS A 113 5.76 -20.13 -0.06
C HIS A 113 4.76 -18.99 -0.21
N PHE A 114 3.47 -19.32 -0.14
CA PHE A 114 2.39 -18.34 -0.16
C PHE A 114 2.14 -17.78 1.24
N HIS A 115 1.94 -16.47 1.32
CA HIS A 115 1.47 -15.75 2.49
C HIS A 115 0.01 -15.32 2.35
N LEU A 116 -0.60 -14.74 3.40
CA LEU A 116 -2.02 -14.37 3.35
C LEU A 116 -2.42 -13.46 2.16
N ALA A 117 -1.55 -12.54 1.75
CA ALA A 117 -1.87 -11.59 0.68
C ALA A 117 -1.78 -12.18 -0.74
N ASP A 118 -1.00 -13.23 -1.00
CA ASP A 118 -0.78 -13.77 -2.35
C ASP A 118 -1.52 -15.10 -2.59
N VAL A 119 -1.86 -15.84 -1.54
CA VAL A 119 -2.61 -17.09 -1.65
C VAL A 119 -3.96 -16.86 -2.33
N ILE A 120 -4.20 -17.63 -3.41
CA ILE A 120 -5.40 -17.52 -4.24
C ILE A 120 -6.47 -18.56 -3.88
N ASP A 121 -6.06 -19.71 -3.35
CA ASP A 121 -6.96 -20.77 -2.89
C ASP A 121 -7.81 -20.28 -1.71
N LYS A 122 -9.11 -20.58 -1.75
CA LYS A 122 -10.07 -20.06 -0.76
C LYS A 122 -9.91 -20.73 0.60
N ALA A 123 -9.70 -22.04 0.63
CA ALA A 123 -9.60 -22.80 1.88
C ALA A 123 -8.30 -22.45 2.61
N GLU A 124 -7.19 -22.39 1.87
CA GLU A 124 -5.89 -22.03 2.41
C GLU A 124 -5.84 -20.57 2.87
N HIS A 125 -6.44 -19.65 2.11
CA HIS A 125 -6.61 -18.26 2.58
C HIS A 125 -7.42 -18.20 3.88
N ALA A 126 -8.50 -18.98 4.01
CA ALA A 126 -9.29 -19.00 5.24
C ALA A 126 -8.49 -19.57 6.43
N ARG A 127 -7.70 -20.63 6.21
CA ARG A 127 -6.80 -21.21 7.21
C ARG A 127 -5.78 -20.19 7.71
N LYS A 128 -5.02 -19.57 6.79
CA LYS A 128 -4.02 -18.54 7.11
C LYS A 128 -4.65 -17.35 7.82
N ARG A 129 -5.80 -16.85 7.32
CA ARG A 129 -6.51 -15.73 7.95
C ARG A 129 -6.95 -16.07 9.37
N LYS A 130 -7.38 -17.32 9.62
CA LYS A 130 -7.77 -17.77 10.97
C LYS A 130 -6.57 -17.74 11.92
N VAL A 131 -5.42 -18.30 11.52
CA VAL A 131 -4.18 -18.26 12.30
C VAL A 131 -3.81 -16.81 12.65
N LEU A 132 -3.77 -15.93 11.65
CA LEU A 132 -3.35 -14.55 11.83
C LEU A 132 -4.38 -13.67 12.55
N SER A 133 -5.66 -14.07 12.61
CA SER A 133 -6.72 -13.25 13.18
C SER A 133 -6.49 -12.87 14.64
N ALA A 134 -5.81 -13.74 15.40
CA ALA A 134 -5.45 -13.46 16.79
C ALA A 134 -4.47 -12.28 16.88
N ALA A 135 -3.45 -12.25 16.01
CA ALA A 135 -2.45 -11.19 16.00
C ALA A 135 -3.06 -9.79 15.72
N TYR A 136 -4.07 -9.73 14.85
CA TYR A 136 -4.73 -8.48 14.46
C TYR A 136 -6.01 -8.16 15.26
N ALA A 137 -6.26 -8.88 16.37
CA ALA A 137 -7.42 -8.63 17.22
C ALA A 137 -7.30 -7.26 17.94
N LEU A 138 -8.45 -6.63 18.23
CA LEU A 138 -8.50 -5.35 18.93
C LEU A 138 -7.82 -5.39 20.30
N SER A 139 -7.94 -6.51 21.04
CA SER A 139 -7.28 -6.69 22.33
C SER A 139 -5.76 -6.57 22.25
N ASN A 140 -5.14 -7.07 21.16
CA ASN A 140 -3.69 -6.95 20.99
C ASN A 140 -3.29 -5.51 20.69
N LEU A 141 -4.13 -4.74 20.01
CA LEU A 141 -3.86 -3.32 19.74
C LEU A 141 -3.79 -2.50 21.01
N GLU A 142 -4.72 -2.71 21.93
CA GLU A 142 -4.72 -2.08 23.24
C GLU A 142 -3.42 -2.43 23.98
N THR A 143 -2.99 -3.69 23.91
CA THR A 143 -1.70 -4.07 24.52
C THR A 143 -0.47 -3.55 23.77
N TRP A 144 -0.55 -3.21 22.48
CA TRP A 144 0.58 -2.76 21.68
C TRP A 144 0.64 -1.24 21.50
N GLU A 145 -0.32 -0.51 22.06
CA GLU A 145 -0.33 0.96 22.03
C GLU A 145 1.01 1.54 22.52
N TYR A 146 1.58 1.00 23.59
CA TYR A 146 2.85 1.49 24.13
C TYR A 146 4.01 1.38 23.12
N LYS A 147 3.98 0.38 22.22
CA LYS A 147 4.98 0.24 21.15
C LYS A 147 4.85 1.38 20.14
N VAL A 148 3.61 1.76 19.80
CA VAL A 148 3.31 2.90 18.93
C VAL A 148 3.71 4.21 19.61
N ALA A 149 3.36 4.38 20.89
CA ALA A 149 3.71 5.56 21.67
C ALA A 149 5.23 5.78 21.76
N ASP A 150 6.03 4.73 21.98
CA ASP A 150 7.50 4.80 21.92
C ASP A 150 8.00 5.33 20.56
N LYS A 151 7.40 4.88 19.45
CA LYS A 151 7.80 5.39 18.12
C LYS A 151 7.36 6.83 17.92
N VAL A 152 6.21 7.25 18.45
CA VAL A 152 5.76 8.64 18.35
C VAL A 152 6.70 9.54 19.14
N GLU A 153 7.10 9.15 20.34
CA GLU A 153 8.07 9.89 21.13
C GLU A 153 9.40 10.09 20.39
N ARG A 154 9.92 9.03 19.75
CA ARG A 154 11.15 9.10 18.94
C ARG A 154 10.98 9.97 17.70
N PHE A 155 9.84 9.88 17.02
CA PHE A 155 9.51 10.76 15.90
C PHE A 155 9.55 12.22 16.34
N ILE A 156 8.95 12.54 17.49
CA ILE A 156 8.93 13.88 18.08
C ILE A 156 10.34 14.35 18.42
N ARG A 157 11.19 13.51 19.04
CA ARG A 157 12.60 13.86 19.29
C ARG A 157 13.35 14.21 18.00
N GLY A 158 13.03 13.51 16.90
CA GLY A 158 13.51 13.81 15.57
C GLY A 158 13.03 15.14 15.01
N ALA A 159 11.72 15.38 15.09
CA ALA A 159 11.08 16.62 14.67
C ALA A 159 11.58 17.84 15.47
N ASP A 160 11.79 17.68 16.78
CA ASP A 160 12.36 18.71 17.65
C ASP A 160 13.77 19.12 17.20
N LYS A 161 14.62 18.16 16.81
CA LYS A 161 15.96 18.46 16.28
C LYS A 161 15.92 19.20 14.94
N ALA A 162 14.85 19.00 14.17
CA ALA A 162 14.67 19.64 12.86
C ALA A 162 13.95 20.99 12.95
N CYS A 163 13.42 21.39 14.12
CA CYS A 163 12.70 22.64 14.27
C CYS A 163 13.56 23.85 13.90
N THR A 164 12.94 24.78 13.17
CA THR A 164 13.54 26.08 12.82
C THR A 164 12.69 27.21 13.42
N PRO A 165 13.15 28.48 13.44
CA PRO A 165 12.33 29.58 13.93
C PRO A 165 11.01 29.72 13.15
N PRO A 166 9.91 30.22 13.75
CA PRO A 166 8.62 30.38 13.09
C PRO A 166 8.70 31.13 11.76
N LEU A 167 7.74 30.85 10.88
CA LEU A 167 7.60 31.59 9.62
C LEU A 167 7.31 33.07 9.94
N LYS A 168 8.04 33.98 9.28
CA LYS A 168 7.86 35.42 9.49
C LYS A 168 6.43 35.82 9.10
N LEU A 169 5.81 36.70 9.88
CA LEU A 169 4.47 37.21 9.60
C LEU A 169 4.38 37.76 8.16
N GLY A 170 3.33 37.39 7.44
CA GLY A 170 3.11 37.78 6.04
C GLY A 170 3.93 37.01 5.00
N HIS A 171 4.86 36.13 5.40
CA HIS A 171 5.54 35.23 4.48
C HIS A 171 4.75 33.93 4.35
N VAL A 172 4.54 33.48 3.11
CA VAL A 172 3.87 32.20 2.81
C VAL A 172 4.82 31.15 2.22
N ARG A 173 6.08 31.54 2.00
CA ARG A 173 7.15 30.65 1.48
C ARG A 173 8.31 30.62 2.46
N PRO A 174 8.67 29.45 3.00
CA PRO A 174 9.88 29.29 3.81
C PRO A 174 11.14 29.46 2.96
N ASP A 175 12.26 29.82 3.60
CA ASP A 175 13.58 29.74 2.98
C ASP A 175 13.90 28.26 2.71
N PRO A 176 14.42 27.87 1.53
CA PRO A 176 14.77 26.49 1.24
C PRO A 176 15.66 25.82 2.29
N LYS A 177 16.52 26.57 2.99
CA LYS A 177 17.37 26.03 4.07
C LYS A 177 16.58 25.62 5.33
N ASP A 178 15.38 26.17 5.49
CA ASP A 178 14.48 25.88 6.62
C ASP A 178 13.61 24.64 6.37
N LEU A 179 13.67 24.05 5.17
CA LEU A 179 12.99 22.81 4.81
C LEU A 179 13.78 21.59 5.32
N THR A 180 13.91 21.51 6.64
CA THR A 180 14.81 20.59 7.36
C THR A 180 14.22 19.20 7.61
N PHE A 181 12.93 18.98 7.36
CA PHE A 181 12.23 17.75 7.73
C PHE A 181 11.49 17.10 6.56
N ASP A 182 12.02 15.99 6.04
CA ASP A 182 11.28 15.16 5.06
C ASP A 182 10.24 14.28 5.77
N TYR A 183 9.00 14.78 5.87
CA TYR A 183 7.91 14.08 6.55
C TYR A 183 7.63 12.70 5.94
N ARG A 184 7.83 12.53 4.62
CA ARG A 184 7.66 11.23 3.96
C ARG A 184 8.67 10.21 4.48
N ALA A 185 9.94 10.60 4.59
CA ALA A 185 10.98 9.73 5.12
C ALA A 185 10.73 9.38 6.59
N TRP A 186 10.37 10.37 7.41
CA TRP A 186 10.09 10.13 8.84
C TRP A 186 8.86 9.24 9.06
N ALA A 187 7.80 9.38 8.25
CA ALA A 187 6.66 8.46 8.28
C ALA A 187 7.06 7.02 7.88
N ASN A 188 8.01 6.86 6.94
CA ASN A 188 8.58 5.54 6.66
C ASN A 188 9.34 4.99 7.86
N TYR A 189 10.26 5.77 8.46
CA TYR A 189 11.04 5.31 9.61
C TYR A 189 10.13 4.90 10.77
N PHE A 190 9.08 5.69 11.03
CA PHE A 190 8.07 5.40 12.04
C PHE A 190 7.42 4.04 11.85
N THR A 191 6.80 3.82 10.69
CA THR A 191 6.04 2.59 10.43
C THR A 191 6.94 1.37 10.29
N LEU A 192 8.17 1.54 9.81
CA LEU A 192 9.17 0.48 9.74
C LEU A 192 9.63 0.02 11.13
N ASP A 193 9.93 0.97 12.02
CA ASP A 193 10.24 0.66 13.41
C ASP A 193 9.01 0.08 14.13
N ALA A 194 7.81 0.63 13.91
CA ALA A 194 6.58 0.20 14.56
C ALA A 194 6.20 -1.24 14.16
N ILE A 195 6.20 -1.57 12.87
CA ILE A 195 5.81 -2.92 12.43
C ILE A 195 6.82 -3.99 12.84
N ALA A 196 8.12 -3.65 12.93
CA ALA A 196 9.13 -4.57 13.44
C ALA A 196 8.97 -4.82 14.95
N ASP A 197 8.60 -3.79 15.72
CA ASP A 197 8.36 -3.92 17.15
C ASP A 197 7.05 -4.67 17.45
N ILE A 198 5.95 -4.28 16.80
CA ILE A 198 4.66 -4.97 16.89
C ILE A 198 4.80 -6.43 16.42
N GLY A 199 5.53 -6.62 15.32
CA GLY A 199 5.62 -7.89 14.64
C GLY A 199 6.55 -8.90 15.30
N LEU A 200 7.71 -8.43 15.72
CA LEU A 200 8.87 -9.26 16.09
C LEU A 200 9.51 -8.83 17.42
N SER A 201 8.92 -7.84 18.12
CA SER A 201 9.51 -7.22 19.32
C SER A 201 10.98 -6.84 19.10
N GLU A 202 11.24 -6.23 17.94
CA GLU A 202 12.57 -5.81 17.48
C GLU A 202 12.60 -4.29 17.29
N ARG A 203 13.68 -3.66 17.74
CA ARG A 203 13.93 -2.23 17.54
C ARG A 203 14.97 -2.05 16.44
N LEU A 204 14.54 -1.61 15.26
CA LEU A 204 15.44 -1.32 14.13
C LEU A 204 16.17 0.02 14.32
N GLY A 205 15.53 0.98 14.99
CA GLY A 205 16.15 2.23 15.44
C GLY A 205 16.25 3.30 14.36
N PHE A 206 15.42 3.25 13.32
CA PHE A 206 15.46 4.20 12.20
C PHE A 206 15.11 5.62 12.64
N LEU A 207 14.17 5.77 13.57
CA LEU A 207 13.82 7.08 14.14
C LEU A 207 14.97 7.70 14.96
N ASP A 208 15.76 6.87 15.64
CA ASP A 208 16.90 7.34 16.44
C ASP A 208 18.07 7.79 15.56
N GLN A 209 18.29 7.08 14.44
CA GLN A 209 19.40 7.29 13.52
C GLN A 209 19.09 8.36 12.46
N GLY A 210 17.82 8.57 12.11
CA GLY A 210 17.40 9.44 11.00
C GLY A 210 17.63 8.83 9.60
N HIS A 211 17.95 7.54 9.53
CA HIS A 211 18.15 6.78 8.30
C HIS A 211 17.73 5.30 8.46
N ASP A 212 17.56 4.59 7.35
CA ASP A 212 17.02 3.23 7.28
C ASP A 212 18.06 2.14 6.96
N LEU A 213 19.34 2.40 7.29
CA LEU A 213 20.40 1.40 7.20
C LEU A 213 20.17 0.27 8.21
N VAL A 214 20.25 -0.97 7.74
CA VAL A 214 19.96 -2.16 8.56
C VAL A 214 20.72 -3.40 8.08
N LYS A 215 20.93 -4.38 8.96
CA LYS A 215 21.59 -5.65 8.64
C LYS A 215 20.67 -6.60 7.87
N ALA A 216 21.08 -7.06 6.70
CA ALA A 216 20.48 -8.17 5.97
C ALA A 216 21.37 -9.42 6.06
N GLU A 217 20.79 -10.60 5.92
CA GLU A 217 21.49 -11.89 5.99
C GLU A 217 21.35 -12.67 4.69
N ARG A 218 22.46 -13.21 4.18
CA ARG A 218 22.47 -14.17 3.07
C ARG A 218 22.16 -15.57 3.58
N MET A 219 21.79 -16.49 2.69
CA MET A 219 21.53 -17.90 3.04
C MET A 219 22.76 -18.63 3.61
N ASP A 220 23.97 -18.14 3.36
CA ASP A 220 25.21 -18.65 3.96
C ASP A 220 25.52 -18.07 5.36
N GLY A 221 24.62 -17.23 5.90
CA GLY A 221 24.77 -16.56 7.19
C GLY A 221 25.54 -15.24 7.16
N THR A 222 26.04 -14.81 6.00
CA THR A 222 26.80 -13.56 5.87
C THR A 222 25.91 -12.34 6.08
N LEU A 223 26.28 -11.46 7.02
CA LEU A 223 25.60 -10.20 7.28
C LEU A 223 26.16 -9.06 6.42
N PHE A 224 25.29 -8.17 5.94
CA PHE A 224 25.67 -6.99 5.17
C PHE A 224 24.68 -5.84 5.40
N ASP A 225 25.13 -4.60 5.21
CA ASP A 225 24.28 -3.42 5.40
C ASP A 225 23.53 -3.04 4.13
N VAL A 226 22.24 -2.71 4.29
CA VAL A 226 21.35 -2.27 3.21
C VAL A 226 20.43 -1.16 3.67
N ASN A 227 19.93 -0.34 2.74
CA ASN A 227 18.88 0.63 3.02
C ASN A 227 17.52 -0.03 2.83
N TYR A 228 16.73 -0.12 3.90
CA TYR A 228 15.47 -0.86 3.92
C TYR A 228 14.49 -0.39 2.83
N ARG A 229 14.21 0.91 2.77
CA ARG A 229 13.24 1.52 1.83
C ARG A 229 13.70 1.34 0.39
N ALA A 230 15.01 1.46 0.14
CA ALA A 230 15.57 1.27 -1.19
C ALA A 230 15.34 -0.16 -1.71
N CYS A 231 15.52 -1.17 -0.84
CA CYS A 231 15.21 -2.56 -1.14
C CYS A 231 13.70 -2.76 -1.41
N LEU A 232 12.85 -2.33 -0.47
CA LEU A 232 11.39 -2.49 -0.56
C LEU A 232 10.80 -1.82 -1.83
N HIS A 233 11.20 -0.57 -2.10
CA HIS A 233 10.68 0.18 -3.25
C HIS A 233 11.24 -0.33 -4.59
N ALA A 234 12.46 -0.87 -4.62
CA ALA A 234 13.00 -1.51 -5.81
C ALA A 234 12.20 -2.76 -6.20
N THR A 235 11.84 -3.60 -5.23
CA THR A 235 10.97 -4.76 -5.43
C THR A 235 9.63 -4.34 -6.05
N ALA A 236 8.97 -3.34 -5.44
CA ALA A 236 7.69 -2.83 -5.93
C ALA A 236 7.79 -2.27 -7.36
N ARG A 237 8.85 -1.53 -7.70
CA ARG A 237 9.08 -0.99 -9.05
C ARG A 237 9.26 -2.09 -10.09
N ALA A 238 10.10 -3.08 -9.80
CA ALA A 238 10.36 -4.16 -10.73
C ALA A 238 9.09 -4.99 -10.98
N GLN A 239 8.44 -5.46 -9.91
CA GLN A 239 7.24 -6.30 -9.99
C GLN A 239 6.07 -5.57 -10.65
N SER A 240 5.77 -4.34 -10.24
CA SER A 240 4.64 -3.57 -10.77
C SER A 240 4.78 -3.19 -12.24
N SER A 241 5.97 -3.32 -12.83
CA SER A 241 6.19 -3.06 -14.26
C SER A 241 5.89 -4.28 -15.13
N ILE A 242 6.15 -5.51 -14.63
CA ILE A 242 6.13 -6.72 -15.49
C ILE A 242 5.12 -7.81 -15.09
N ALA A 243 4.51 -7.71 -13.91
CA ALA A 243 3.65 -8.77 -13.36
C ALA A 243 2.24 -8.88 -13.99
N TRP A 244 1.87 -7.96 -14.88
CA TRP A 244 0.53 -7.94 -15.51
C TRP A 244 0.34 -8.99 -16.59
N ALA A 245 1.43 -9.58 -17.07
CA ALA A 245 1.42 -10.75 -17.94
C ALA A 245 1.95 -11.96 -17.15
N ASP A 246 1.09 -12.48 -16.27
CA ASP A 246 1.33 -13.60 -15.36
C ASP A 246 2.09 -14.78 -16.01
N LYS A 247 1.60 -15.29 -17.14
CA LYS A 247 2.22 -16.41 -17.88
C LYS A 247 3.62 -16.08 -18.42
N TRP A 248 3.92 -14.81 -18.62
CA TRP A 248 5.17 -14.30 -19.19
C TRP A 248 6.10 -13.71 -18.16
N TYR A 249 5.74 -13.74 -16.88
CA TYR A 249 6.49 -13.02 -15.85
C TYR A 249 7.97 -13.44 -15.80
N GLY A 250 8.27 -14.75 -15.82
CA GLY A 250 9.64 -15.25 -15.84
C GLY A 250 10.44 -14.79 -17.06
N PHE A 251 9.83 -14.88 -18.25
CA PHE A 251 10.43 -14.39 -19.48
C PHE A 251 10.63 -12.86 -19.47
N ASN A 252 9.63 -12.10 -19.03
CA ASN A 252 9.70 -10.65 -18.91
C ASN A 252 10.79 -10.23 -17.93
N LYS A 253 10.92 -10.91 -16.79
CA LYS A 253 11.99 -10.68 -15.81
C LYS A 253 13.36 -10.92 -16.44
N TRP A 254 13.54 -12.05 -17.13
CA TRP A 254 14.78 -12.34 -17.85
C TRP A 254 15.07 -11.27 -18.91
N LEU A 255 14.12 -10.96 -19.79
CA LEU A 255 14.28 -10.04 -20.91
C LEU A 255 14.60 -8.62 -20.43
N THR A 256 13.83 -8.11 -19.45
CA THR A 256 14.08 -6.79 -18.88
C THR A 256 15.44 -6.69 -18.19
N ASN A 257 15.93 -7.77 -17.58
CA ASN A 257 17.28 -7.84 -17.03
C ASN A 257 18.38 -7.81 -18.09
N GLN A 258 18.15 -8.38 -19.27
CA GLN A 258 19.11 -8.27 -20.37
C GLN A 258 19.12 -6.85 -20.94
N LEU A 259 17.94 -6.28 -21.19
CA LEU A 259 17.81 -5.02 -21.92
C LEU A 259 18.02 -3.77 -21.07
N PHE A 260 17.60 -3.76 -19.80
CA PHE A 260 17.52 -2.54 -18.99
C PHE A 260 18.41 -2.60 -17.74
N PRO A 261 19.45 -1.74 -17.64
CA PRO A 261 20.28 -1.63 -16.44
C PRO A 261 19.51 -1.29 -15.16
N SER A 262 18.42 -0.52 -15.28
CA SER A 262 17.55 -0.18 -14.16
C SER A 262 16.91 -1.41 -13.52
N PHE A 263 16.41 -2.36 -14.32
CA PHE A 263 15.84 -3.60 -13.81
C PHE A 263 16.90 -4.46 -13.12
N ARG A 264 18.12 -4.58 -13.68
CA ARG A 264 19.23 -5.28 -13.00
C ARG A 264 19.51 -4.69 -11.63
N ARG A 265 19.56 -3.36 -11.53
CA ARG A 265 19.72 -2.65 -10.25
C ARG A 265 18.57 -2.94 -9.29
N TYR A 266 17.32 -2.93 -9.77
CA TYR A 266 16.16 -3.20 -8.92
C TYR A 266 16.17 -4.62 -8.36
N TRP A 267 16.46 -5.63 -9.19
CA TRP A 267 16.54 -7.02 -8.70
C TRP A 267 17.75 -7.24 -7.79
N LYS A 268 18.87 -6.56 -8.01
CA LYS A 268 19.99 -6.60 -7.05
C LYS A 268 19.62 -6.01 -5.69
N LEU A 269 18.85 -4.92 -5.66
CA LEU A 269 18.32 -4.36 -4.42
C LEU A 269 17.27 -5.27 -3.76
N ASN A 270 16.49 -6.01 -4.55
CA ASN A 270 15.52 -6.99 -4.05
C ASN A 270 16.19 -8.10 -3.22
N GLU A 271 17.41 -8.51 -3.55
CA GLU A 271 18.16 -9.48 -2.73
C GLU A 271 18.35 -8.99 -1.28
N GLY A 272 18.48 -7.67 -1.09
CA GLY A 272 18.52 -7.06 0.24
C GLY A 272 17.19 -7.16 0.98
N TRP A 273 16.04 -7.09 0.29
CA TRP A 273 14.72 -7.28 0.92
C TRP A 273 14.57 -8.70 1.48
N ASP A 274 14.90 -9.71 0.67
CA ASP A 274 14.81 -11.11 1.08
C ASP A 274 15.74 -11.37 2.29
N GLY A 275 16.96 -10.80 2.26
CA GLY A 275 17.91 -10.92 3.37
C GLY A 275 17.52 -10.16 4.63
N ILE A 276 16.82 -9.02 4.51
CA ILE A 276 16.21 -8.32 5.66
C ILE A 276 15.21 -9.27 6.32
N VAL A 277 14.18 -9.70 5.58
CA VAL A 277 13.09 -10.51 6.15
C VAL A 277 13.64 -11.80 6.78
N TYR A 278 14.52 -12.50 6.06
CA TYR A 278 15.11 -13.75 6.53
C TYR A 278 15.88 -13.55 7.84
N HIS A 279 16.71 -12.50 7.94
CA HIS A 279 17.46 -12.21 9.16
C HIS A 279 16.53 -12.01 10.36
N ARG A 280 15.52 -11.14 10.27
CA ARG A 280 14.66 -10.82 11.42
C ARG A 280 13.80 -12.00 11.84
N ALA A 281 13.22 -12.70 10.88
CA ALA A 281 12.48 -13.93 11.16
C ALA A 281 13.40 -14.92 11.92
N THR A 282 14.64 -15.10 11.45
CA THR A 282 15.61 -16.02 12.06
C THR A 282 15.98 -15.60 13.47
N GLN A 283 16.23 -14.32 13.72
CA GLN A 283 16.54 -13.80 15.05
C GLN A 283 15.35 -14.00 16.01
N ARG A 284 14.13 -13.70 15.56
CA ARG A 284 12.93 -13.90 16.38
C ARG A 284 12.63 -15.37 16.65
N LEU A 285 12.88 -16.26 15.69
CA LEU A 285 12.78 -17.71 15.88
C LEU A 285 13.78 -18.22 16.92
N LYS A 286 15.05 -17.78 16.88
CA LYS A 286 16.06 -18.15 17.88
C LYS A 286 15.62 -17.78 19.30
N ARG A 287 15.10 -16.56 19.48
CA ARG A 287 14.51 -16.08 20.74
C ARG A 287 13.34 -16.95 21.21
N TYR A 288 12.42 -17.27 20.30
CA TYR A 288 11.29 -18.18 20.59
C TYR A 288 11.77 -19.56 21.04
N GLN A 289 12.75 -20.14 20.36
CA GLN A 289 13.33 -21.46 20.70
C GLN A 289 14.08 -21.46 22.03
N GLN A 290 14.58 -20.31 22.47
CA GLN A 290 15.18 -20.12 23.80
C GLN A 290 14.12 -19.99 24.92
N GLY A 291 12.83 -20.08 24.59
CA GLY A 291 11.72 -20.02 25.55
C GLY A 291 11.19 -18.61 25.80
N GLU A 292 11.63 -17.60 25.05
CA GLU A 292 11.12 -16.24 25.19
C GLU A 292 9.67 -16.13 24.68
N LYS A 293 8.75 -15.76 25.56
CA LYS A 293 7.35 -15.47 25.22
C LYS A 293 7.13 -13.97 25.18
N LEU A 294 6.78 -13.44 24.02
CA LEU A 294 6.56 -12.02 23.80
C LEU A 294 5.15 -11.76 23.28
N SER A 295 4.63 -10.58 23.60
CA SER A 295 3.41 -10.09 22.97
C SER A 295 3.75 -9.48 21.61
N ASP A 296 3.77 -10.31 20.58
CA ASP A 296 3.98 -9.91 19.19
C ASP A 296 3.24 -10.79 18.19
N PHE A 297 3.21 -10.34 16.93
CA PHE A 297 2.65 -11.10 15.82
C PHE A 297 3.31 -12.47 15.68
N PHE A 298 4.64 -12.55 15.81
CA PHE A 298 5.38 -13.80 15.66
C PHE A 298 4.90 -14.85 16.67
N GLN A 299 4.68 -14.47 17.93
CA GLN A 299 4.14 -15.38 18.94
C GLN A 299 2.78 -15.93 18.51
N CYS A 300 1.89 -15.06 18.05
CA CYS A 300 0.56 -15.45 17.55
C CYS A 300 0.61 -16.29 16.26
N LEU A 301 1.68 -16.17 15.47
CA LEU A 301 1.92 -16.98 14.29
C LEU A 301 2.41 -18.40 14.66
N MET A 302 3.12 -18.54 15.77
CA MET A 302 3.68 -19.81 16.22
C MET A 302 2.69 -20.65 17.02
N GLU A 303 1.89 -20.04 17.88
CA GLU A 303 0.97 -20.71 18.80
C GLU A 303 -0.41 -20.05 18.87
N ASP A 304 -1.43 -20.86 19.16
CA ASP A 304 -2.77 -20.37 19.47
C ASP A 304 -2.87 -19.76 20.88
N LYS A 305 -4.07 -19.29 21.25
CA LYS A 305 -4.33 -18.67 22.55
C LYS A 305 -4.13 -19.63 23.74
N GLU A 306 -4.20 -20.94 23.49
CA GLU A 306 -3.97 -21.98 24.48
C GLU A 306 -2.49 -22.42 24.52
N GLY A 307 -1.61 -21.78 23.73
CA GLY A 307 -0.20 -22.11 23.63
C GLY A 307 0.11 -23.37 22.81
N ARG A 308 -0.85 -23.85 22.01
CA ARG A 308 -0.63 -25.01 21.14
C ARG A 308 0.03 -24.55 19.84
N PRO A 309 1.10 -25.23 19.39
CA PRO A 309 1.80 -24.83 18.17
C PRO A 309 0.93 -25.05 16.94
N HIS A 310 0.99 -24.13 15.99
CA HIS A 310 0.32 -24.26 14.69
C HIS A 310 1.01 -25.24 13.73
N GLY A 311 2.29 -25.55 13.96
CA GLY A 311 3.06 -26.48 13.14
C GLY A 311 3.36 -25.98 11.72
N LEU A 312 3.57 -24.67 11.56
CA LEU A 312 3.85 -24.06 10.26
C LEU A 312 5.27 -24.38 9.78
N GLU A 313 5.44 -24.55 8.48
CA GLU A 313 6.75 -24.67 7.86
C GLU A 313 7.54 -23.36 7.97
N TRP A 314 8.86 -23.45 8.09
CA TRP A 314 9.73 -22.27 8.17
C TRP A 314 9.54 -21.30 7.00
N GLY A 315 9.43 -21.81 5.77
CA GLY A 315 9.20 -20.96 4.60
C GLY A 315 7.86 -20.22 4.65
N GLU A 316 6.82 -20.84 5.21
CA GLU A 316 5.54 -20.18 5.47
C GLU A 316 5.68 -19.08 6.53
N ILE A 317 6.40 -19.34 7.63
CA ILE A 317 6.66 -18.34 8.68
C ILE A 317 7.38 -17.12 8.08
N VAL A 318 8.45 -17.34 7.31
CA VAL A 318 9.20 -16.27 6.64
C VAL A 318 8.30 -15.49 5.66
N ALA A 319 7.42 -16.17 4.92
CA ALA A 319 6.50 -15.52 4.00
C ALA A 319 5.47 -14.64 4.73
N GLU A 320 4.90 -15.11 5.86
CA GLU A 320 3.96 -14.31 6.66
C GLU A 320 4.65 -13.12 7.35
N VAL A 321 5.90 -13.28 7.82
CA VAL A 321 6.72 -12.16 8.33
C VAL A 321 7.02 -11.14 7.22
N SER A 322 7.35 -11.61 6.00
CA SER A 322 7.60 -10.76 4.84
C SER A 322 6.42 -9.84 4.54
N ILE A 323 5.21 -10.42 4.43
CA ILE A 323 4.02 -9.63 4.09
C ILE A 323 3.61 -8.70 5.22
N MET A 324 3.77 -9.11 6.47
CA MET A 324 3.50 -8.24 7.62
C MET A 324 4.41 -7.00 7.57
N MET A 325 5.72 -7.21 7.42
CA MET A 325 6.70 -6.12 7.34
C MET A 325 6.46 -5.20 6.14
N ASN A 326 6.17 -5.76 4.96
CA ASN A 326 5.90 -4.98 3.75
C ASN A 326 4.58 -4.18 3.86
N ALA A 327 3.47 -4.87 4.14
CA ALA A 327 2.14 -4.26 4.11
C ALA A 327 1.95 -3.26 5.26
N GLY A 328 2.43 -3.58 6.46
CA GLY A 328 2.28 -2.72 7.64
C GLY A 328 3.12 -1.45 7.58
N SER A 329 4.25 -1.45 6.85
CA SER A 329 5.12 -0.28 6.77
C SER A 329 4.72 0.70 5.66
N ASP A 330 4.90 0.33 4.39
CA ASP A 330 4.87 1.31 3.30
C ASP A 330 3.47 1.90 3.09
N THR A 331 2.40 1.10 3.22
CA THR A 331 1.03 1.59 3.01
C THR A 331 0.59 2.56 4.10
N THR A 332 0.89 2.29 5.37
CA THR A 332 0.56 3.20 6.48
C THR A 332 1.40 4.47 6.41
N ALA A 333 2.68 4.39 6.02
CA ALA A 333 3.52 5.57 5.86
C ALA A 333 3.03 6.50 4.74
N ILE A 334 2.52 5.92 3.64
CA ILE A 334 1.88 6.69 2.56
C ILE A 334 0.59 7.35 3.07
N ALA A 335 -0.21 6.64 3.88
CA ALA A 335 -1.43 7.19 4.46
C ALA A 335 -1.14 8.39 5.37
N MET A 336 -0.18 8.28 6.29
CA MET A 336 0.26 9.37 7.17
C MET A 336 0.77 10.57 6.39
N ASN A 337 1.62 10.33 5.39
CA ASN A 337 2.10 11.39 4.50
C ASN A 337 0.93 12.11 3.81
N ASN A 338 -0.03 11.36 3.27
CA ASN A 338 -1.17 11.92 2.57
C ASN A 338 -2.09 12.72 3.51
N ALA A 339 -2.34 12.22 4.73
CA ALA A 339 -3.12 12.95 5.73
C ALA A 339 -2.48 14.30 6.06
N MET A 340 -1.19 14.32 6.37
CA MET A 340 -0.46 15.57 6.62
C MET A 340 -0.48 16.49 5.39
N TYR A 341 -0.17 15.97 4.19
CA TYR A 341 -0.20 16.75 2.95
C TYR A 341 -1.55 17.45 2.73
N TRP A 342 -2.67 16.72 2.87
CA TRP A 342 -3.99 17.28 2.64
C TRP A 342 -4.41 18.29 3.71
N LEU A 343 -4.03 18.08 4.97
CA LEU A 343 -4.28 19.05 6.02
C LEU A 343 -3.49 20.36 5.79
N LEU A 344 -2.22 20.28 5.38
CA LEU A 344 -1.42 21.47 5.06
C LEU A 344 -1.94 22.25 3.85
N ARG A 345 -2.57 21.56 2.91
CA ARG A 345 -3.24 22.18 1.76
C ARG A 345 -4.62 22.76 2.10
N ASN A 346 -5.17 22.46 3.29
CA ASN A 346 -6.48 22.91 3.74
C ASN A 346 -6.40 23.46 5.18
N PRO A 347 -5.86 24.68 5.37
CA PRO A 347 -5.61 25.24 6.70
C PRO A 347 -6.85 25.31 7.60
N GLU A 348 -8.04 25.52 7.04
CA GLU A 348 -9.30 25.51 7.80
C GLU A 348 -9.58 24.14 8.41
N CYS A 349 -9.33 23.05 7.67
CA CYS A 349 -9.45 21.69 8.18
C CYS A 349 -8.37 21.41 9.24
N MET A 350 -7.13 21.86 9.01
CA MET A 350 -6.06 21.75 10.00
C MET A 350 -6.42 22.45 11.31
N ALA A 351 -6.94 23.67 11.26
CA ALA A 351 -7.36 24.43 12.43
C ALA A 351 -8.51 23.74 13.18
N LYS A 352 -9.52 23.23 12.47
CA LYS A 352 -10.63 22.49 13.08
C LYS A 352 -10.17 21.21 13.75
N LEU A 353 -9.27 20.45 13.11
CA LEU A 353 -8.65 19.26 13.69
C LEU A 353 -7.85 19.58 14.94
N ARG A 354 -7.04 20.62 14.87
CA ARG A 354 -6.24 21.10 16.01
C ARG A 354 -7.12 21.48 17.20
N ASN A 355 -8.20 22.22 16.97
CA ASN A 355 -9.13 22.58 18.05
C ASN A 355 -9.77 21.33 18.71
N GLU A 356 -10.10 20.29 17.93
CA GLU A 356 -10.63 19.05 18.49
C GLU A 356 -9.59 18.30 19.33
N ILE A 357 -8.33 18.29 18.90
CA ILE A 357 -7.23 17.64 19.62
C ILE A 357 -6.87 18.42 20.90
N ASP A 358 -6.70 19.74 20.80
CA ASP A 358 -6.34 20.60 21.93
C ASP A 358 -7.44 20.64 23.00
N ALA A 359 -8.69 20.30 22.66
CA ALA A 359 -9.78 20.19 23.64
C ALA A 359 -9.69 18.96 24.55
N VAL A 360 -8.84 17.97 24.22
CA VAL A 360 -8.71 16.72 25.01
C VAL A 360 -7.29 16.45 25.49
N LEU A 361 -6.27 17.08 24.89
CA LEU A 361 -4.88 16.93 25.29
C LEU A 361 -4.45 18.07 26.21
N ASP A 362 -3.63 17.72 27.21
CA ASP A 362 -3.01 18.69 28.11
C ASP A 362 -1.74 19.27 27.46
N ASP A 363 -1.38 20.50 27.83
CA ASP A 363 -0.30 21.26 27.17
C ASP A 363 1.07 20.57 27.22
N ASP A 364 1.35 19.78 28.26
CA ASP A 364 2.60 19.05 28.46
C ASP A 364 2.60 17.65 27.85
N GLU A 365 1.48 17.19 27.27
CA GLU A 365 1.38 15.89 26.63
C GLU A 365 2.22 15.86 25.34
N VAL A 366 3.36 15.17 25.43
CA VAL A 366 4.27 14.98 24.29
C VAL A 366 3.66 14.00 23.29
N VAL A 367 3.15 12.87 23.77
CA VAL A 367 2.51 11.82 22.96
C VAL A 367 1.05 11.75 23.35
N ALA A 368 0.15 11.87 22.36
CA ALA A 368 -1.29 11.76 22.57
C ALA A 368 -1.65 10.34 23.05
N PRO A 369 -2.23 10.17 24.25
CA PRO A 369 -2.71 8.87 24.71
C PRO A 369 -3.82 8.37 23.79
N TYR A 370 -3.75 7.12 23.32
CA TYR A 370 -4.73 6.60 22.36
C TYR A 370 -6.15 6.66 22.92
N ASP A 371 -6.34 6.37 24.21
CA ASP A 371 -7.64 6.44 24.87
C ASP A 371 -8.31 7.82 24.81
N LYS A 372 -7.53 8.91 24.79
CA LYS A 372 -8.04 10.27 24.62
C LYS A 372 -8.42 10.58 23.17
N VAL A 373 -7.72 9.98 22.19
CA VAL A 373 -7.86 10.36 20.76
C VAL A 373 -8.61 9.36 19.88
N LYS A 374 -8.82 8.11 20.33
CA LYS A 374 -9.40 7.01 19.53
C LYS A 374 -10.84 7.23 19.07
N HIS A 375 -11.56 8.15 19.70
CA HIS A 375 -12.97 8.45 19.42
C HIS A 375 -13.21 9.88 18.92
N LEU A 376 -12.16 10.62 18.58
CA LEU A 376 -12.28 11.96 18.02
C LEU A 376 -12.86 11.90 16.59
N PRO A 377 -14.10 12.40 16.37
CA PRO A 377 -14.79 12.20 15.11
C PRO A 377 -14.14 12.95 13.95
N TYR A 378 -13.64 14.17 14.16
CA TYR A 378 -13.05 14.96 13.09
C TYR A 378 -11.63 14.49 12.74
N LEU A 379 -10.84 14.01 13.71
CA LEU A 379 -9.59 13.29 13.47
C LEU A 379 -9.83 12.07 12.59
N ARG A 380 -10.80 11.22 12.94
CA ARG A 380 -11.14 10.06 12.11
C ARG A 380 -11.60 10.47 10.72
N ALA A 381 -12.41 11.53 10.62
CA ALA A 381 -12.87 12.06 9.35
C ALA A 381 -11.72 12.57 8.46
N CYS A 382 -10.72 13.23 9.03
CA CYS A 382 -9.53 13.68 8.31
C CYS A 382 -8.73 12.49 7.74
N LEU A 383 -8.57 11.42 8.52
CA LEU A 383 -7.90 10.20 8.09
C LEU A 383 -8.67 9.50 6.96
N ASP A 384 -9.97 9.29 7.14
CA ASP A 384 -10.83 8.64 6.13
C ASP A 384 -10.88 9.45 4.84
N GLU A 385 -10.93 10.79 4.91
CA GLU A 385 -10.92 11.64 3.73
C GLU A 385 -9.57 11.62 3.01
N ALA A 386 -8.45 11.63 3.74
CA ALA A 386 -7.12 11.52 3.13
C ALA A 386 -6.94 10.17 2.41
N LEU A 387 -7.40 9.08 3.05
CA LEU A 387 -7.41 7.74 2.48
C LEU A 387 -8.36 7.61 1.28
N ARG A 388 -9.47 8.37 1.25
CA ARG A 388 -10.41 8.39 0.13
C ARG A 388 -9.80 9.09 -1.07
N ILE A 389 -9.35 10.32 -0.89
CA ILE A 389 -8.89 11.18 -1.98
C ILE A 389 -7.57 10.67 -2.57
N THR A 390 -6.64 10.19 -1.73
CA THR A 390 -5.34 9.65 -2.15
C THR A 390 -5.05 8.31 -1.43
N PRO A 391 -5.69 7.21 -1.87
CA PRO A 391 -5.51 5.90 -1.26
C PRO A 391 -4.06 5.41 -1.45
N PRO A 392 -3.41 4.83 -0.42
CA PRO A 392 -2.08 4.25 -0.55
C PRO A 392 -1.98 3.19 -1.65
N THR A 393 -3.00 2.34 -1.77
CA THR A 393 -3.15 1.36 -2.86
C THR A 393 -4.24 1.86 -3.81
N SER A 394 -3.83 2.46 -4.92
CA SER A 394 -4.73 3.12 -5.88
C SER A 394 -5.27 2.17 -6.96
N PHE A 395 -4.49 1.18 -7.39
CA PHE A 395 -4.84 0.31 -8.52
C PHE A 395 -6.01 -0.65 -8.20
N GLY A 396 -6.63 -1.18 -9.25
CA GLY A 396 -7.67 -2.19 -9.10
C GLY A 396 -7.11 -3.53 -8.64
N LEU A 397 -7.59 -4.04 -7.51
CA LEU A 397 -7.18 -5.33 -6.95
C LEU A 397 -7.71 -6.49 -7.84
N PRO A 398 -6.85 -7.24 -8.57
CA PRO A 398 -7.33 -8.21 -9.54
C PRO A 398 -8.16 -9.33 -8.90
N ARG A 399 -9.32 -9.62 -9.48
CA ARG A 399 -10.12 -10.80 -9.15
C ARG A 399 -10.39 -11.59 -10.42
N LYS A 400 -10.59 -12.90 -10.29
CA LYS A 400 -10.85 -13.80 -11.42
C LYS A 400 -12.26 -14.35 -11.32
N THR A 401 -13.05 -14.23 -12.39
CA THR A 401 -14.35 -14.89 -12.49
C THR A 401 -14.18 -16.41 -12.46
N PRO A 402 -15.13 -17.16 -11.87
CA PRO A 402 -15.04 -18.62 -11.82
C PRO A 402 -15.13 -19.22 -13.24
N PRO A 403 -14.77 -20.51 -13.47
CA PRO A 403 -14.76 -21.12 -14.81
C PRO A 403 -16.10 -20.98 -15.58
N GLU A 404 -17.23 -21.04 -14.88
CA GLU A 404 -18.57 -20.86 -15.42
C GLU A 404 -18.95 -19.39 -15.73
N GLY A 405 -18.11 -18.43 -15.38
CA GLY A 405 -18.39 -17.00 -15.50
C GLY A 405 -19.17 -16.41 -14.32
N ALA A 406 -19.37 -15.10 -14.33
CA ALA A 406 -20.12 -14.39 -13.30
C ALA A 406 -20.79 -13.13 -13.85
N TYR A 407 -21.89 -12.72 -13.23
CA TYR A 407 -22.50 -11.42 -13.50
C TYR A 407 -21.77 -10.33 -12.70
N VAL A 408 -21.42 -9.24 -13.37
CA VAL A 408 -20.86 -8.02 -12.75
C VAL A 408 -21.58 -6.83 -13.37
N LEU A 409 -22.21 -5.99 -12.55
CA LEU A 409 -23.06 -4.88 -13.02
C LEU A 409 -24.18 -5.31 -13.99
N GLY A 410 -24.69 -6.54 -13.84
CA GLY A 410 -25.72 -7.09 -14.71
C GLY A 410 -25.20 -7.68 -16.02
N ASP A 411 -23.93 -7.49 -16.37
CA ASP A 411 -23.32 -8.11 -17.55
C ASP A 411 -22.74 -9.48 -17.22
N PHE A 412 -23.03 -10.49 -18.04
CA PHE A 412 -22.38 -11.81 -17.92
C PHE A 412 -20.93 -11.74 -18.41
N ILE A 413 -19.98 -11.96 -17.51
CA ILE A 413 -18.54 -11.98 -17.79
C ILE A 413 -18.08 -13.44 -17.88
N PRO A 414 -17.48 -13.87 -19.01
CA PRO A 414 -17.01 -15.24 -19.17
C PRO A 414 -15.99 -15.65 -18.13
N GLY A 415 -15.88 -16.96 -17.91
CA GLY A 415 -15.01 -17.50 -16.90
C GLY A 415 -13.53 -17.22 -17.11
N ASN A 416 -12.79 -17.29 -16.01
CA ASN A 416 -11.36 -17.01 -15.96
C ASN A 416 -11.01 -15.64 -16.56
N THR A 417 -11.83 -14.61 -16.33
CA THR A 417 -11.59 -13.23 -16.77
C THR A 417 -11.20 -12.39 -15.56
N THR A 418 -10.15 -11.58 -15.71
CA THR A 418 -9.73 -10.68 -14.63
C THR A 418 -10.65 -9.47 -14.59
N VAL A 419 -11.18 -9.17 -13.41
CA VAL A 419 -12.05 -8.03 -13.15
C VAL A 419 -11.54 -7.28 -11.93
N SER A 420 -11.61 -5.95 -11.95
CA SER A 420 -11.19 -5.11 -10.82
C SER A 420 -11.84 -3.73 -10.87
N ILE A 421 -11.92 -3.09 -9.71
CA ILE A 421 -12.21 -1.66 -9.57
C ILE A 421 -11.09 -1.00 -8.75
N SER A 422 -10.58 0.11 -9.26
CA SER A 422 -9.57 0.95 -8.59
C SER A 422 -10.22 1.72 -7.45
N ALA A 423 -9.59 1.74 -6.27
CA ALA A 423 -10.05 2.56 -5.16
C ALA A 423 -10.01 4.05 -5.52
N TYR A 424 -8.95 4.48 -6.24
CA TYR A 424 -8.81 5.85 -6.70
C TYR A 424 -9.96 6.29 -7.63
N VAL A 425 -10.42 5.39 -8.51
CA VAL A 425 -11.57 5.62 -9.40
C VAL A 425 -12.88 5.57 -8.63
N ALA A 426 -13.13 4.54 -7.83
CA ALA A 426 -14.38 4.35 -7.08
C ALA A 426 -14.69 5.52 -6.14
N HIS A 427 -13.65 6.05 -5.49
CA HIS A 427 -13.77 7.17 -4.56
C HIS A 427 -13.99 8.53 -5.22
N ARG A 428 -14.05 8.56 -6.56
CA ARG A 428 -14.33 9.75 -7.38
C ARG A 428 -15.63 9.68 -8.15
N ASP A 429 -16.48 8.70 -7.83
CA ASP A 429 -17.85 8.68 -8.31
C ASP A 429 -18.66 9.77 -7.61
N GLU A 430 -19.01 10.83 -8.35
CA GLU A 430 -19.73 12.01 -7.82
C GLU A 430 -21.11 11.68 -7.27
N SER A 431 -21.72 10.56 -7.69
CA SER A 431 -23.01 10.11 -7.16
C SER A 431 -22.92 9.58 -5.74
N VAL A 432 -21.72 9.20 -5.30
CA VAL A 432 -21.43 8.71 -3.94
C VAL A 432 -20.67 9.76 -3.13
N PHE A 433 -19.65 10.37 -3.75
CA PHE A 433 -18.79 11.36 -3.11
C PHE A 433 -18.92 12.72 -3.84
N PRO A 434 -19.89 13.56 -3.48
CA PRO A 434 -20.03 14.90 -4.07
C PRO A 434 -18.76 15.73 -3.92
N ASN A 435 -18.38 16.46 -4.97
CA ASN A 435 -17.12 17.21 -5.07
C ASN A 435 -15.89 16.35 -4.71
N PRO A 436 -15.63 15.25 -5.43
CA PRO A 436 -14.71 14.21 -4.99
C PRO A 436 -13.23 14.64 -4.98
N GLU A 437 -12.87 15.73 -5.65
CA GLU A 437 -11.51 16.28 -5.63
C GLU A 437 -11.29 17.30 -4.49
N LYS A 438 -12.36 17.72 -3.79
CA LYS A 438 -12.24 18.57 -2.60
C LYS A 438 -11.91 17.68 -1.40
N PHE A 439 -10.87 18.05 -0.65
CA PHE A 439 -10.61 17.49 0.68
C PHE A 439 -11.67 18.03 1.64
N ASP A 440 -12.63 17.19 2.00
CA ASP A 440 -13.76 17.56 2.85
C ASP A 440 -13.98 16.48 3.91
N PRO A 441 -13.36 16.60 5.10
CA PRO A 441 -13.58 15.68 6.20
C PRO A 441 -15.04 15.66 6.68
N ASP A 442 -15.79 16.76 6.57
CA ASP A 442 -17.15 16.85 7.13
C ASP A 442 -18.13 15.85 6.51
N ARG A 443 -17.84 15.34 5.30
CA ARG A 443 -18.64 14.27 4.67
C ARG A 443 -18.69 12.97 5.47
N TRP A 444 -17.71 12.74 6.35
CA TRP A 444 -17.61 11.53 7.16
C TRP A 444 -18.33 11.64 8.50
N LEU A 445 -18.87 12.82 8.83
CA LEU A 445 -19.56 13.05 10.09
C LEU A 445 -21.04 12.65 10.01
N GLY A 446 -21.60 12.24 11.16
CA GLY A 446 -23.01 11.91 11.32
C GLY A 446 -23.48 10.71 10.48
N GLU A 447 -24.78 10.65 10.23
CA GLU A 447 -25.40 9.53 9.48
C GLU A 447 -24.95 9.47 8.01
N LYS A 448 -24.76 10.63 7.37
CA LYS A 448 -24.27 10.71 5.98
C LYS A 448 -22.91 10.02 5.83
N GLY A 449 -22.00 10.20 6.78
CA GLY A 449 -20.70 9.53 6.77
C GLY A 449 -20.79 8.01 6.91
N LYS A 450 -21.76 7.51 7.68
CA LYS A 450 -22.00 6.06 7.82
C LYS A 450 -22.48 5.44 6.51
N GLU A 451 -23.32 6.15 5.76
CA GLU A 451 -23.80 5.73 4.44
C GLU A 451 -22.69 5.60 3.39
N LEU A 452 -21.57 6.31 3.56
CA LEU A 452 -20.40 6.24 2.65
C LEU A 452 -19.53 4.99 2.88
N GLN A 453 -19.55 4.39 4.08
CA GLN A 453 -18.64 3.30 4.46
C GLN A 453 -18.65 2.09 3.51
N PRO A 454 -19.80 1.63 2.96
CA PRO A 454 -19.82 0.52 1.99
C PRO A 454 -19.05 0.79 0.69
N TYR A 455 -18.84 2.06 0.35
CA TYR A 455 -18.15 2.49 -0.87
C TYR A 455 -16.69 2.88 -0.63
N PHE A 456 -16.28 2.95 0.64
CA PHE A 456 -14.92 3.23 1.06
C PHE A 456 -14.07 1.94 1.02
N ILE A 457 -13.37 1.73 -0.09
CA ILE A 457 -12.61 0.50 -0.38
C ILE A 457 -11.09 0.68 -0.29
N THR A 458 -10.59 1.70 0.41
CA THR A 458 -9.13 1.87 0.64
C THR A 458 -8.53 0.65 1.35
N PHE A 459 -9.31 -0.01 2.21
CA PHE A 459 -8.93 -1.25 2.88
C PHE A 459 -9.46 -2.51 2.18
N SER A 460 -9.84 -2.43 0.90
CA SER A 460 -10.59 -3.49 0.19
C SER A 460 -11.94 -3.79 0.86
N ALA A 461 -12.66 -4.80 0.38
CA ALA A 461 -13.96 -5.21 0.91
C ALA A 461 -14.08 -6.74 1.02
N GLY A 462 -15.13 -7.19 1.71
CA GLY A 462 -15.48 -8.61 1.85
C GLY A 462 -14.47 -9.44 2.63
N ALA A 463 -14.44 -10.74 2.35
CA ALA A 463 -13.56 -11.72 3.01
C ALA A 463 -12.05 -11.46 2.81
N ARG A 464 -11.70 -10.54 1.90
CA ARG A 464 -10.33 -10.12 1.59
C ARG A 464 -10.07 -8.66 1.96
N GLY A 465 -10.89 -8.10 2.85
CA GLY A 465 -10.60 -6.81 3.48
C GLY A 465 -9.29 -6.87 4.27
N CYS A 466 -8.60 -5.73 4.33
CA CYS A 466 -7.32 -5.57 5.01
C CYS A 466 -7.44 -6.01 6.48
N ILE A 467 -6.59 -6.94 6.88
CA ILE A 467 -6.56 -7.47 8.25
C ILE A 467 -5.90 -6.47 9.23
N GLY A 468 -4.96 -5.65 8.74
CA GLY A 468 -4.23 -4.65 9.52
C GLY A 468 -4.93 -3.29 9.63
N ARG A 469 -6.21 -3.16 9.24
CA ARG A 469 -6.95 -1.88 9.21
C ARG A 469 -6.85 -1.14 10.55
N ASN A 470 -7.04 -1.86 11.66
CA ASN A 470 -7.06 -1.25 12.99
C ASN A 470 -5.66 -0.85 13.48
N ILE A 471 -4.60 -1.62 13.18
CA ILE A 471 -3.21 -1.20 13.46
C ILE A 471 -2.91 0.10 12.71
N SER A 472 -3.25 0.16 11.43
CA SER A 472 -3.00 1.34 10.60
C SER A 472 -3.71 2.59 11.13
N TYR A 473 -4.94 2.47 11.62
CA TYR A 473 -5.63 3.60 12.27
C TYR A 473 -5.01 3.97 13.61
N LEU A 474 -4.63 3.01 14.45
CA LEU A 474 -3.94 3.28 15.72
C LEU A 474 -2.69 4.13 15.47
N GLU A 475 -1.81 3.67 14.59
CA GLU A 475 -0.58 4.36 14.22
C GLU A 475 -0.84 5.78 13.69
N GLN A 476 -1.78 5.93 12.74
CA GLN A 476 -2.15 7.22 12.17
C GLN A 476 -2.76 8.18 13.20
N THR A 477 -3.63 7.67 14.07
CA THR A 477 -4.35 8.48 15.07
C THR A 477 -3.38 9.07 16.08
N VAL A 478 -2.55 8.21 16.70
CA VAL A 478 -1.61 8.64 17.75
C VAL A 478 -0.56 9.59 17.17
N LEU A 479 0.03 9.26 16.01
CA LEU A 479 1.06 10.11 15.40
C LEU A 479 0.48 11.45 14.96
N LEU A 480 -0.64 11.46 14.22
CA LEU A 480 -1.22 12.70 13.69
C LEU A 480 -1.67 13.63 14.81
N ALA A 481 -2.35 13.09 15.84
CA ALA A 481 -2.77 13.88 16.99
C ALA A 481 -1.56 14.54 17.70
N SER A 482 -0.52 13.75 17.96
CA SER A 482 0.68 14.24 18.66
C SER A 482 1.42 15.33 17.87
N VAL A 483 1.58 15.17 16.55
CA VAL A 483 2.30 16.17 15.76
C VAL A 483 1.48 17.44 15.50
N VAL A 484 0.15 17.33 15.34
CA VAL A 484 -0.74 18.49 15.13
C VAL A 484 -0.87 19.31 16.42
N HIS A 485 -0.90 18.64 17.57
CA HIS A 485 -0.91 19.30 18.88
C HIS A 485 0.37 20.10 19.11
N ARG A 486 1.52 19.60 18.67
CA ARG A 486 2.83 20.12 19.10
C ARG A 486 3.52 21.07 18.12
N TYR A 487 3.22 20.95 16.83
CA TYR A 487 3.97 21.66 15.78
C TYR A 487 3.07 22.45 14.83
N GLU A 488 3.67 23.50 14.29
CA GLU A 488 3.27 24.08 13.02
C GLU A 488 4.18 23.56 11.90
N PHE A 489 3.63 23.49 10.69
CA PHE A 489 4.33 23.06 9.50
C PHE A 489 4.07 24.01 8.34
N ALA A 490 5.05 24.16 7.45
CA ALA A 490 4.87 24.84 6.19
C ALA A 490 5.41 23.98 5.03
N LEU A 491 4.61 23.90 3.97
CA LEU A 491 5.03 23.38 2.67
C LEU A 491 6.09 24.30 2.05
N PRO A 492 6.87 23.82 1.06
CA PRO A 492 7.85 24.64 0.34
C PRO A 492 7.25 25.91 -0.29
N HIS A 493 5.99 25.85 -0.73
CA HIS A 493 5.19 27.00 -1.14
C HIS A 493 3.69 26.62 -1.15
N PRO A 494 2.75 27.59 -1.21
CA PRO A 494 1.31 27.30 -1.14
C PRO A 494 0.79 26.35 -2.22
N ASP A 495 1.28 26.50 -3.45
CA ASP A 495 0.87 25.66 -4.59
C ASP A 495 1.71 24.38 -4.72
N TRP A 496 2.43 23.96 -3.68
CA TRP A 496 3.31 22.81 -3.78
C TRP A 496 2.49 21.52 -3.91
N GLU A 497 2.84 20.73 -4.92
CA GLU A 497 2.23 19.44 -5.18
C GLU A 497 3.28 18.35 -5.06
N GLN A 498 2.99 17.36 -4.24
CA GLN A 498 3.88 16.22 -4.09
C GLN A 498 3.83 15.36 -5.35
N GLU A 499 4.98 15.14 -5.98
CA GLU A 499 5.07 14.17 -7.07
C GLU A 499 4.72 12.77 -6.57
N ARG A 500 4.05 11.97 -7.41
CA ARG A 500 3.60 10.62 -7.07
C ARG A 500 3.89 9.68 -8.22
N ARG A 501 4.25 8.44 -7.86
CA ARG A 501 4.44 7.34 -8.79
C ARG A 501 3.63 6.15 -8.36
N GLU A 502 2.79 5.66 -9.25
CA GLU A 502 2.02 4.45 -9.03
C GLU A 502 2.83 3.21 -9.42
N THR A 503 3.18 2.42 -8.40
CA THR A 503 3.57 1.01 -8.50
C THR A 503 2.33 0.16 -8.21
N THR A 504 2.39 -0.83 -7.33
CA THR A 504 1.19 -1.36 -6.64
C THR A 504 0.68 -0.35 -5.61
N ASN A 505 1.55 0.46 -5.03
CA ASN A 505 1.18 1.60 -4.18
C ASN A 505 1.37 2.92 -4.93
N LEU A 506 0.57 3.93 -4.59
CA LEU A 506 0.75 5.30 -5.05
C LEU A 506 1.82 5.98 -4.19
N MET A 507 3.08 5.74 -4.54
CA MET A 507 4.24 6.18 -3.77
C MET A 507 4.47 7.68 -3.95
N PRO A 508 4.42 8.48 -2.87
CA PRO A 508 4.75 9.89 -2.94
C PRO A 508 6.27 10.11 -2.86
N ALA A 509 6.74 11.14 -3.55
CA ALA A 509 8.09 11.67 -3.46
C ALA A 509 8.37 12.29 -2.07
N PRO A 510 9.62 12.66 -1.73
CA PRO A 510 9.92 13.40 -0.49
C PRO A 510 8.99 14.59 -0.25
N MET A 511 8.62 14.83 1.01
CA MET A 511 7.84 15.99 1.44
C MET A 511 8.70 16.84 2.39
N PRO A 512 9.59 17.68 1.84
CA PRO A 512 10.41 18.56 2.65
C PRO A 512 9.52 19.65 3.28
N LEU A 513 9.50 19.70 4.60
CA LEU A 513 8.72 20.66 5.38
C LEU A 513 9.65 21.53 6.22
N LYS A 514 9.22 22.78 6.41
CA LYS A 514 9.62 23.57 7.57
C LYS A 514 8.69 23.20 8.73
N LEU A 515 9.25 23.06 9.92
CA LEU A 515 8.48 22.86 11.15
C LEU A 515 9.03 23.70 12.31
N TRP A 516 8.15 24.09 13.22
CA TRP A 516 8.48 24.77 14.46
C TRP A 516 7.48 24.40 15.55
N ARG A 517 7.89 24.51 16.82
CA ARG A 517 6.98 24.27 17.95
C ARG A 517 5.90 25.34 18.01
N ARG A 518 4.69 24.93 18.34
CA ARG A 518 3.59 25.86 18.61
C ARG A 518 3.89 26.66 19.87
N GLU A 519 3.62 27.95 19.84
CA GLU A 519 3.47 28.76 21.05
C GLU A 519 2.06 28.48 21.58
N GLN A 520 1.95 27.76 22.70
CA GLN A 520 0.67 27.61 23.37
C GLN A 520 0.26 28.98 23.92
N VAL A 521 -0.92 29.45 23.53
CA VAL A 521 -1.47 30.68 24.08
C VAL A 521 -1.82 30.36 25.52
N ALA A 522 -1.08 30.93 26.48
CA ALA A 522 -1.45 30.87 27.88
C ALA A 522 -2.87 31.46 28.02
N ASN A 523 -3.85 30.61 28.32
CA ASN A 523 -5.23 31.03 28.60
C ASN A 523 -5.31 31.83 29.89
#